data_AF-A0A8T3KM25-F1
#
_entry.id   AF-A0A8T3KM25-F1
#
_cell.length_a   1.000
_cell.length_b   1.000
_cell.length_c   1.000
_cell.angle_alpha   90.00
_cell.angle_beta   90.00
_cell.angle_gamma   90.00
#
_symmetry.space_group_name_H-M   'P 1'
#
loop_
_entity.id
_entity.type
_entity.pdbx_description
1 polymer ?
#
loop_
_entity_poly.entity_id
_entity_poly.type
_entity_poly.pdbx_seq_one_letter_code
_entity_poly.pdbx_strand_id
1 'polypeptide(L)'
;MGMEEQLEKRLLKNLRAHRVRGGICSDITGCKSDMWNCLDCRHFIPDIEQLPYFRGQVLAWRNKAEKFKDYPMINTNALRNAELFEKIVKKLIDLDVVLINAKVKLYEKGLHISTGLSSDSLFAEWGCVKGVTCTKNVQALIFVF
;
A
#
# COMPACT_ATOMS: atom_id res chain seq x y z
N MET A 1 5.41 6.22 -21.97
CA MET A 1 6.19 5.76 -20.79
C MET A 1 5.34 6.04 -19.56
N GLY A 2 4.91 4.97 -18.88
CA GLY A 2 3.72 4.93 -18.02
C GLY A 2 3.88 5.66 -16.68
N MET A 3 2.75 6.13 -16.17
CA MET A 3 2.59 6.89 -14.92
C MET A 3 3.24 6.25 -13.68
N GLU A 4 3.42 4.92 -13.67
CA GLU A 4 4.10 4.18 -12.59
C GLU A 4 5.58 4.57 -12.43
N GLU A 5 6.30 4.78 -13.53
CA GLU A 5 7.71 5.15 -13.49
C GLU A 5 7.91 6.53 -12.83
N GLN A 6 6.91 7.41 -12.97
CA GLN A 6 6.92 8.73 -12.33
C GLN A 6 6.59 8.68 -10.84
N LEU A 7 5.65 7.82 -10.43
CA LEU A 7 5.32 7.61 -9.01
C LEU A 7 6.53 7.01 -8.27
N GLU A 8 7.14 6.00 -8.86
CA GLU A 8 8.34 5.37 -8.33
C GLU A 8 9.49 6.39 -8.22
N LYS A 9 9.77 7.15 -9.29
CA LYS A 9 10.78 8.21 -9.28
C LYS A 9 10.53 9.25 -8.17
N ARG A 10 9.28 9.53 -7.80
CA ARG A 10 8.95 10.45 -6.70
C ARG A 10 9.16 9.83 -5.33
N LEU A 11 8.79 8.57 -5.13
CA LEU A 11 9.03 7.86 -3.88
C LEU A 11 10.54 7.71 -3.62
N LEU A 12 11.31 7.42 -4.68
CA LEU A 12 12.77 7.29 -4.62
C LEU A 12 13.53 8.61 -4.61
N LYS A 13 12.85 9.78 -4.71
CA LYS A 13 13.51 11.08 -4.45
C LYS A 13 13.89 11.27 -2.99
N ASN A 14 13.25 10.54 -2.07
CA ASN A 14 13.69 10.47 -0.69
C ASN A 14 14.99 9.65 -0.63
N LEU A 15 16.09 10.26 -0.18
CA LEU A 15 17.40 9.61 -0.02
C LEU A 15 17.35 8.35 0.87
N ARG A 16 16.32 8.21 1.71
CA ARG A 16 16.13 7.07 2.61
C ARG A 16 15.24 5.99 2.01
N ALA A 17 14.57 6.26 0.89
CA ALA A 17 13.75 5.28 0.20
C ALA A 17 14.61 4.43 -0.75
N HIS A 18 14.28 3.15 -0.86
CA HIS A 18 14.99 2.22 -1.73
C HIS A 18 14.07 1.11 -2.22
N ARG A 19 14.38 0.55 -3.39
CA ARG A 19 13.75 -0.68 -3.87
C ARG A 19 14.15 -1.85 -2.98
N VAL A 20 13.17 -2.65 -2.59
CA VAL A 20 13.35 -3.93 -1.91
C VAL A 20 12.63 -5.01 -2.69
N ARG A 21 12.86 -6.28 -2.34
CA ARG A 21 12.14 -7.37 -2.99
C ARG A 21 10.63 -7.24 -2.73
N GLY A 22 9.84 -7.19 -3.79
CA GLY A 22 8.38 -7.09 -3.71
C GLY A 22 7.83 -5.68 -3.48
N GLY A 23 8.67 -4.63 -3.45
CA GLY A 23 8.16 -3.26 -3.25
C GLY A 23 9.22 -2.20 -2.99
N ILE A 24 8.82 -1.16 -2.28
CA ILE A 24 9.66 -0.02 -1.92
C ILE A 24 9.67 0.10 -0.39
N CYS A 25 10.83 0.33 0.18
CA CYS A 25 10.94 0.81 1.55
C CYS A 25 11.02 2.34 1.50
N SER A 26 10.13 3.00 2.24
CA SER A 26 10.02 4.47 2.29
C SER A 26 11.05 5.13 3.22
N ASP A 27 11.62 4.38 4.16
CA ASP A 27 12.64 4.84 5.10
C ASP A 27 13.51 3.67 5.57
N ILE A 28 14.77 3.64 5.11
CA ILE A 28 15.79 2.64 5.50
C ILE A 28 16.36 2.86 6.90
N THR A 29 16.07 3.99 7.55
CA THR A 29 16.75 4.37 8.78
C THR A 29 16.54 3.30 9.85
N GLY A 30 17.64 2.69 10.32
CA GLY A 30 17.60 1.67 11.36
C GLY A 30 17.26 0.25 10.89
N CYS A 31 17.09 0.01 9.59
CA CYS A 31 16.92 -1.34 9.06
C CYS A 31 18.25 -2.12 9.12
N LYS A 32 18.19 -3.32 9.71
CA LYS A 32 19.20 -4.37 9.52
C LYS A 32 18.75 -5.23 8.33
N SER A 33 19.68 -5.69 7.50
CA SER A 33 19.48 -6.25 6.15
C SER A 33 18.56 -7.48 5.98
N ASP A 34 17.77 -7.86 6.99
CA ASP A 34 16.93 -9.05 6.97
C ASP A 34 15.59 -8.79 6.25
N MET A 35 15.50 -9.34 5.04
CA MET A 35 14.37 -9.19 4.10
C MET A 35 13.00 -9.63 4.66
N TRP A 36 13.00 -10.46 5.71
CA TRP A 36 11.79 -10.93 6.38
C TRP A 36 11.14 -9.89 7.28
N ASN A 37 11.89 -8.89 7.73
CA ASN A 37 11.35 -7.82 8.58
C ASN A 37 10.47 -6.86 7.79
N CYS A 38 10.65 -6.78 6.46
CA CYS A 38 9.91 -5.85 5.61
C CYS A 38 8.40 -6.15 5.57
N LEU A 39 8.00 -7.42 5.61
CA LEU A 39 6.58 -7.81 5.52
C LEU A 39 5.74 -7.34 6.72
N ASP A 40 6.38 -7.07 7.85
CA ASP A 40 5.74 -6.51 9.05
C ASP A 40 6.18 -5.06 9.31
N CYS A 41 6.96 -4.47 8.40
CA CYS A 41 7.51 -3.13 8.56
C CYS A 41 6.51 -2.07 8.10
N ARG A 42 6.27 -1.06 8.94
CA ARG A 42 5.43 0.10 8.60
C ARG A 42 5.92 0.89 7.39
N HIS A 43 7.23 0.86 7.11
CA HIS A 43 7.86 1.61 6.00
C HIS A 43 7.80 0.86 4.67
N PHE A 44 7.38 -0.41 4.67
CA PHE A 44 7.26 -1.21 3.47
C PHE A 44 5.98 -0.89 2.70
N ILE A 45 6.15 -0.48 1.46
CA ILE A 45 5.10 -0.22 0.47
C ILE A 45 5.17 -1.35 -0.56
N PRO A 46 4.23 -2.32 -0.51
CA PRO A 46 4.23 -3.42 -1.46
C PRO A 46 3.88 -2.93 -2.86
N ASP A 47 4.49 -3.54 -3.85
CA ASP A 47 4.19 -3.30 -5.26
C ASP A 47 2.93 -4.10 -5.68
N ILE A 48 1.96 -3.41 -6.28
CA ILE A 48 0.70 -4.03 -6.70
C ILE A 48 0.90 -5.02 -7.84
N GLU A 49 1.87 -4.80 -8.73
CA GLU A 49 2.20 -5.76 -9.79
C GLU A 49 2.70 -7.09 -9.22
N GLN A 50 3.21 -7.06 -7.98
CA GLN A 50 3.67 -8.24 -7.25
C GLN A 50 2.55 -8.95 -6.48
N LEU A 51 1.29 -8.52 -6.60
CA LEU A 51 0.14 -9.20 -5.97
C LEU A 51 0.07 -10.70 -6.29
N PRO A 52 0.29 -11.18 -7.54
CA PRO A 52 0.32 -12.61 -7.85
C PRO A 52 1.42 -13.35 -7.08
N TYR A 53 2.61 -12.73 -6.94
CA TYR A 53 3.71 -13.28 -6.15
C TYR A 53 3.31 -13.43 -4.68
N PHE A 54 2.75 -12.39 -4.07
CA PHE A 54 2.35 -12.42 -2.67
C PHE A 54 1.24 -13.46 -2.40
N ARG A 55 0.24 -13.57 -3.28
CA ARG A 55 -0.78 -14.64 -3.20
C ARG A 55 -0.15 -16.03 -3.31
N GLY A 56 0.78 -16.20 -4.25
CA GLY A 56 1.54 -17.44 -4.40
C GLY A 56 2.33 -17.82 -3.15
N GLN A 57 2.95 -16.84 -2.47
CA GLN A 57 3.65 -17.06 -1.21
C GLN A 57 2.71 -17.48 -0.08
N VAL A 58 1.52 -16.87 0.05
CA VAL A 58 0.52 -17.31 1.04
C VAL A 58 0.20 -18.79 0.85
N LEU A 59 -0.10 -19.20 -0.39
CA LEU A 59 -0.43 -20.60 -0.69
C LEU A 59 0.77 -21.53 -0.42
N ALA A 60 1.97 -21.15 -0.85
CA ALA A 60 3.18 -21.95 -0.65
C ALA A 60 3.47 -22.20 0.85
N TRP A 61 3.34 -21.16 1.68
CA TRP A 61 3.55 -21.27 3.12
C TRP A 61 2.45 -22.06 3.83
N ARG A 62 1.18 -21.90 3.45
CA ARG A 62 0.09 -22.75 3.97
C ARG A 62 0.27 -24.22 3.60
N ASN A 63 0.64 -24.50 2.35
CA ASN A 63 0.95 -25.87 1.92
C ASN A 63 2.14 -26.45 2.68
N LYS A 64 3.15 -25.63 2.99
CA LYS A 64 4.27 -26.05 3.84
C LYS A 64 3.82 -26.32 5.27
N ALA A 65 2.95 -25.48 5.84
CA ALA A 65 2.42 -25.70 7.18
C ALA A 65 1.67 -27.05 7.26
N GLU A 66 0.82 -27.36 6.28
CA GLU A 66 0.08 -28.63 6.24
C GLU A 66 1.03 -29.83 6.10
N LYS A 67 2.01 -29.76 5.18
CA LYS A 67 3.01 -30.83 4.98
C LYS A 67 3.81 -31.16 6.23
N PHE A 68 4.06 -30.16 7.08
CA PHE A 68 4.86 -30.30 8.28
C PHE A 68 4.03 -30.17 9.56
N LYS A 69 2.73 -30.48 9.52
CA LYS A 69 1.82 -30.36 10.67
C LYS A 69 2.28 -31.11 11.92
N ASP A 70 2.96 -32.25 11.74
CA ASP A 70 3.48 -33.07 12.83
C ASP A 70 4.80 -32.56 13.42
N TYR A 71 5.33 -31.45 12.89
CA TYR A 71 6.56 -30.80 13.34
C TYR A 71 6.25 -29.38 13.84
N PRO A 72 5.88 -29.19 15.12
CA PRO A 72 5.30 -27.95 15.63
C PRO A 72 6.13 -26.69 15.34
N MET A 73 7.46 -26.75 15.46
CA MET A 73 8.32 -25.61 15.15
C MET A 73 8.26 -25.19 13.67
N ILE A 74 8.27 -26.17 12.76
CA ILE A 74 8.25 -25.91 11.32
C ILE A 74 6.86 -25.42 10.91
N ASN A 75 5.81 -26.07 11.41
CA ASN A 75 4.42 -25.68 11.18
C ASN A 75 4.15 -24.25 11.65
N THR A 76 4.50 -23.92 12.90
CA THR A 76 4.27 -22.58 13.48
C THR A 76 5.01 -21.50 12.69
N ASN A 77 6.26 -21.75 12.32
CA ASN A 77 7.02 -20.81 11.49
C ASN A 77 6.40 -20.64 10.09
N ALA A 78 5.92 -21.73 9.48
CA ALA A 78 5.28 -21.66 8.17
C ALA A 78 3.95 -20.88 8.23
N LEU A 79 3.13 -21.10 9.26
CA LEU A 79 1.91 -20.33 9.50
C LEU A 79 2.20 -18.85 9.71
N ARG A 80 3.18 -18.51 10.55
CA ARG A 80 3.61 -17.12 10.78
C ARG A 80 4.02 -16.43 9.48
N ASN A 81 4.76 -17.10 8.61
CA ASN A 81 5.12 -16.53 7.30
C ASN A 81 3.90 -16.37 6.38
N ALA A 82 2.97 -17.34 6.37
CA ALA A 82 1.74 -17.22 5.60
C ALA A 82 0.93 -16.00 6.03
N GLU A 83 0.80 -15.76 7.33
CA GLU A 83 0.10 -14.60 7.90
C GLU A 83 0.76 -13.27 7.49
N LEU A 84 2.09 -13.18 7.52
CA LEU A 84 2.82 -11.98 7.08
C LEU A 84 2.52 -11.65 5.61
N PHE A 85 2.53 -12.65 4.73
CA PHE A 85 2.18 -12.45 3.33
C PHE A 85 0.70 -12.11 3.14
N GLU A 86 -0.19 -12.71 3.93
CA GLU A 86 -1.63 -12.44 3.87
C GLU A 86 -1.95 -11.00 4.29
N LYS A 87 -1.26 -10.46 5.30
CA LYS A 87 -1.35 -9.03 5.65
C LYS A 87 -0.98 -8.12 4.48
N ILE A 88 0.08 -8.46 3.73
CA ILE A 88 0.48 -7.69 2.54
C ILE A 88 -0.56 -7.80 1.43
N VAL A 89 -1.10 -9.00 1.18
CA VAL A 89 -2.18 -9.20 0.20
C VAL A 89 -3.41 -8.37 0.57
N LYS A 90 -3.81 -8.36 1.85
CA LYS A 90 -4.88 -7.48 2.34
C LYS A 90 -4.55 -6.01 2.11
N LYS A 91 -3.34 -5.56 2.49
CA LYS A 91 -2.89 -4.18 2.25
C LYS A 91 -2.97 -3.77 0.76
N LEU A 92 -2.73 -4.69 -0.17
CA LEU A 92 -2.84 -4.46 -1.61
C LEU A 92 -4.27 -4.47 -2.15
N ILE A 93 -5.18 -5.25 -1.54
CA ILE A 93 -6.58 -5.37 -1.96
C ILE A 93 -7.44 -4.27 -1.32
N ASP A 94 -7.17 -3.96 -0.05
CA ASP A 94 -7.85 -2.96 0.76
C ASP A 94 -7.27 -1.56 0.54
N LEU A 95 -6.52 -1.36 -0.56
CA LEU A 95 -5.75 -0.14 -0.77
C LEU A 95 -6.70 1.04 -1.03
N ASP A 96 -6.94 1.80 0.03
CA ASP A 96 -7.56 3.12 0.03
C ASP A 96 -6.82 4.04 -0.94
N VAL A 97 -7.56 4.81 -1.73
CA VAL A 97 -7.01 5.75 -2.72
C VAL A 97 -6.10 6.77 -2.04
N VAL A 98 -4.80 6.75 -2.36
CA VAL A 98 -3.82 7.73 -1.86
C VAL A 98 -3.66 8.86 -2.89
N LEU A 99 -4.07 10.07 -2.50
CA LEU A 99 -3.97 11.28 -3.33
C LEU A 99 -2.76 12.12 -2.89
N ILE A 100 -1.77 12.28 -3.76
CA ILE A 100 -0.56 13.09 -3.50
C ILE A 100 -0.52 14.24 -4.50
N ASN A 101 -0.34 15.48 -4.03
CA ASN A 101 -0.30 16.70 -4.86
C ASN A 101 -1.56 16.87 -5.74
N ALA A 102 -2.72 16.50 -5.18
CA ALA A 102 -3.99 16.62 -5.86
C ALA A 102 -4.85 17.74 -5.24
N LYS A 103 -5.45 18.56 -6.09
CA LYS A 103 -6.55 19.44 -5.73
C LYS A 103 -7.84 18.62 -5.77
N VAL A 104 -8.44 18.45 -4.60
CA VAL A 104 -9.70 17.72 -4.41
C VAL A 104 -10.84 18.72 -4.27
N LYS A 105 -11.89 18.57 -5.09
CA LYS A 105 -13.14 19.33 -4.97
C LYS A 105 -14.29 18.36 -4.72
N LEU A 106 -15.08 18.65 -3.70
CA LEU A 106 -16.30 17.92 -3.37
C LEU A 106 -17.49 18.63 -3.99
N TYR A 107 -18.33 17.88 -4.69
CA TYR A 107 -19.61 18.32 -5.24
C TYR A 107 -20.73 17.50 -4.61
N GLU A 108 -21.95 18.03 -4.66
CA GLU A 108 -23.16 17.35 -4.15
C GLU A 108 -23.31 15.91 -4.71
N LYS A 109 -22.91 15.70 -5.97
CA LYS A 109 -23.03 14.41 -6.68
C LYS A 109 -21.70 13.73 -7.04
N GLY A 110 -20.57 14.25 -6.58
CA GLY A 110 -19.30 13.61 -6.90
C GLY A 110 -18.05 14.22 -6.31
N LEU A 111 -16.93 13.54 -6.55
CA LEU A 111 -15.59 13.92 -6.18
C LEU A 111 -14.80 14.23 -7.44
N HIS A 112 -14.23 15.42 -7.53
CA HIS A 112 -13.28 15.76 -8.58
C HIS A 112 -11.88 15.85 -8.00
N ILE A 113 -10.99 15.01 -8.51
CA ILE A 113 -9.59 15.00 -8.14
C ILE A 113 -8.82 15.45 -9.38
N SER A 114 -8.17 16.61 -9.26
CA SER A 114 -7.23 17.12 -10.26
C SER A 114 -5.82 17.02 -9.70
N THR A 115 -4.90 16.36 -10.40
CA THR A 115 -3.51 16.30 -9.95
C THR A 115 -2.71 17.44 -10.57
N GLY A 116 -1.72 17.99 -9.84
CA GLY A 116 -0.93 19.12 -10.34
C GLY A 116 0.07 18.79 -11.45
N LEU A 117 0.13 17.53 -11.92
CA LEU A 117 1.21 17.03 -12.79
C LEU A 117 0.71 16.49 -14.14
N SER A 118 -0.60 16.33 -14.34
CA SER A 118 -1.21 16.12 -15.66
C SER A 118 -2.58 16.82 -15.72
N SER A 119 -3.04 17.13 -16.93
CA SER A 119 -4.40 17.65 -17.19
C SER A 119 -5.52 16.62 -16.97
N ASP A 120 -5.17 15.42 -16.50
CA ASP A 120 -6.14 14.36 -16.28
C ASP A 120 -6.86 14.58 -14.95
N SER A 121 -8.18 14.61 -15.04
CA SER A 121 -9.08 14.72 -13.89
C SER A 121 -9.79 13.39 -13.70
N LEU A 122 -9.81 12.90 -12.46
CA LEU A 122 -10.67 11.79 -12.07
C LEU A 122 -11.94 12.40 -11.48
N PHE A 123 -13.09 12.07 -12.08
CA PHE A 123 -14.39 12.38 -11.53
C PHE A 123 -15.08 11.08 -11.09
N ALA A 124 -15.38 10.97 -9.81
CA ALA A 124 -16.13 9.85 -9.26
C ALA A 124 -17.54 10.34 -8.87
N GLU A 125 -18.57 9.75 -9.49
CA GLU A 125 -19.97 10.05 -9.19
C GLU A 125 -20.52 9.13 -8.08
N TRP A 126 -21.41 9.67 -7.25
CA TRP A 126 -22.10 8.91 -6.21
C TRP A 126 -23.58 9.31 -6.09
N GLY A 127 -24.38 8.40 -5.54
CA GLY A 127 -25.80 8.65 -5.25
C GLY A 127 -26.05 9.47 -3.99
N CYS A 128 -25.24 9.31 -2.92
CA CYS A 128 -25.31 10.14 -1.71
C CYS A 128 -24.01 10.03 -0.87
N VAL A 129 -23.57 11.13 -0.25
CA VAL A 129 -22.46 11.14 0.73
C VAL A 129 -23.04 11.04 2.12
N LYS A 130 -22.74 9.96 2.85
CA LYS A 130 -23.18 9.79 4.25
C LYS A 130 -22.25 10.43 5.28
N GLY A 131 -21.02 10.77 4.90
CA GLY A 131 -20.06 11.48 5.75
C GLY A 131 -18.66 11.49 5.15
N VAL A 132 -17.87 12.51 5.49
CA VAL A 132 -16.45 12.63 5.15
C VAL A 132 -15.68 12.65 6.47
N THR A 133 -14.76 11.69 6.66
CA THR A 133 -13.96 11.60 7.89
C THR A 133 -12.51 11.95 7.58
N CYS A 134 -12.00 13.04 8.16
CA CYS A 134 -10.60 13.43 8.05
C CYS A 134 -9.82 12.92 9.26
N THR A 135 -8.91 11.97 9.06
CA THR A 135 -8.06 11.44 10.13
C THR A 135 -6.72 12.18 10.17
N LYS A 136 -6.71 13.32 10.90
CA LYS A 136 -5.54 14.09 11.38
C LYS A 136 -4.35 14.28 10.41
N ASN A 137 -4.33 15.44 9.74
CA ASN A 137 -3.27 16.44 9.94
C ASN A 137 -3.79 17.82 9.47
N VAL A 138 -3.56 18.84 10.29
CA VAL A 138 -4.21 20.15 10.23
C VAL A 138 -3.62 21.01 9.12
N GLN A 139 -4.42 21.33 8.10
CA GLN A 139 -4.55 22.65 7.46
C GLN A 139 -5.56 22.56 6.31
N ALA A 140 -6.83 22.32 6.64
CA ALA A 140 -7.92 22.56 5.69
C ALA A 140 -8.61 23.85 6.13
N LEU A 141 -8.19 24.98 5.54
CA LEU A 141 -8.99 26.21 5.53
C LEU A 141 -10.24 25.91 4.71
N ILE A 142 -11.33 25.56 5.40
CA ILE A 142 -12.65 25.44 4.80
C ILE A 142 -13.25 26.85 4.80
N PHE A 143 -13.20 27.53 3.66
CA PHE A 143 -14.10 28.65 3.41
C PHE A 143 -15.45 28.08 2.98
N VAL A 144 -16.40 28.12 3.92
CA VAL A 144 -17.83 27.95 3.62
C VAL A 144 -18.35 29.35 3.32
N PHE A 145 -18.88 29.56 2.12
CA PHE A 145 -19.72 30.72 1.80
C PHE A 145 -21.17 30.38 2.13
#